data_AF-F8X3N0-F1
#
_entry.id   AF-F8X3N0-F1
#
_cell.length_a   1.000
_cell.length_b   1.000
_cell.length_c   1.000
_cell.angle_alpha   90.00
_cell.angle_beta   90.00
_cell.angle_gamma   90.00
#
_symmetry.space_group_name_H-M   'P 1'
#
loop_
_entity.id
_entity.type
_entity.pdbx_description
1 polymer ?
#
loop_
_entity_poly.entity_id
_entity_poly.type
_entity_poly.pdbx_seq_one_letter_code
_entity_poly.pdbx_strand_id
1 'polypeptide(L)'
;MQYVNKGKCVFCLKKQPEVNFSEKPHTMPRSLGSESIGFDICNDCNHYFGQPDKLSVPQLCIEVCVKEVFGMIKHLLNTSRSEEYGRNNRMRSIFFEYRHSESKIKIKSSFQYNHKFLHAFTNQFKRGLYEMFLQEYHKVTQNGLDTKFNEIREYARFNQGNIPVYYMQNNGVFLLEDDISNPRFNFSESQFQTIDNYGFYTLMLWGQIFFLEVTPRARLCRNVYLRNEASKLIGTGFIFKGLIELQRITDIDFTLRSLLGKKL
;
A
#
# COMPACT_ATOMS: atom_id res chain seq x y z
N MET A 1 19.59 -16.44 -14.02
CA MET A 1 18.86 -16.81 -12.80
C MET A 1 17.38 -16.56 -13.07
N GLN A 2 16.49 -17.51 -12.75
CA GLN A 2 15.03 -17.32 -12.88
C GLN A 2 14.42 -17.14 -11.48
N TYR A 3 13.43 -16.25 -11.34
CA TYR A 3 12.69 -15.97 -10.12
C TYR A 3 11.42 -16.82 -10.08
N VAL A 4 11.61 -18.13 -10.04
CA VAL A 4 10.54 -19.12 -10.21
C VAL A 4 10.63 -20.19 -9.13
N ASN A 5 9.47 -20.61 -8.63
CA ASN A 5 9.34 -21.72 -7.69
C ASN A 5 8.25 -22.69 -8.16
N LYS A 6 7.04 -22.19 -8.42
CA LYS A 6 5.90 -22.96 -8.94
C LYS A 6 5.75 -22.87 -10.46
N GLY A 7 6.40 -21.91 -11.13
CA GLY A 7 6.33 -21.79 -12.60
C GLY A 7 4.98 -21.28 -13.12
N LYS A 8 4.18 -20.68 -12.25
CA LYS A 8 2.86 -20.12 -12.55
C LYS A 8 2.77 -18.71 -11.98
N CYS A 9 2.42 -17.73 -12.83
CA CYS A 9 2.35 -16.35 -12.41
C CYS A 9 1.25 -16.15 -11.36
N VAL A 10 1.59 -15.53 -10.23
CA VAL A 10 0.67 -15.23 -9.13
C VAL A 10 -0.49 -14.34 -9.57
N PHE A 11 -0.29 -13.45 -10.55
CA PHE A 11 -1.34 -12.51 -11.00
C PHE A 11 -2.12 -12.99 -12.21
N CYS A 12 -1.45 -13.33 -13.32
CA CYS A 12 -2.14 -13.72 -14.55
C CYS A 12 -2.38 -15.22 -14.70
N LEU A 13 -1.90 -16.04 -13.76
CA LEU A 13 -2.06 -17.50 -13.72
C LEU A 13 -1.47 -18.27 -14.92
N LYS A 14 -0.84 -17.59 -15.88
CA LYS A 14 -0.08 -18.21 -16.98
C LYS A 14 1.16 -18.92 -16.47
N LYS A 15 1.58 -19.97 -17.17
CA LYS A 15 2.73 -20.82 -16.80
C LYS A 15 3.85 -20.72 -17.83
N GLN A 16 5.03 -21.23 -17.49
CA GLN A 16 6.02 -21.54 -18.53
C GLN A 16 5.47 -22.61 -19.49
N PRO A 17 5.73 -22.53 -20.80
CA PRO A 17 6.58 -21.54 -21.48
C PRO A 17 5.85 -20.26 -21.95
N GLU A 18 4.56 -20.08 -21.66
CA GLU A 18 3.77 -18.92 -22.14
C GLU A 18 4.29 -17.57 -21.63
N VAL A 19 4.96 -17.56 -20.47
CA VAL A 19 5.52 -16.37 -19.83
C VAL A 19 6.91 -16.65 -19.23
N ASN A 20 7.72 -15.59 -19.10
CA ASN A 20 9.07 -15.64 -18.51
C ASN A 20 9.09 -15.07 -17.08
N PHE A 21 10.06 -15.50 -16.28
CA PHE A 21 10.31 -15.12 -14.89
C PHE A 21 11.79 -14.73 -14.68
N SER A 22 12.41 -14.10 -15.68
CA SER A 22 13.85 -13.78 -15.67
C SER A 22 14.19 -12.46 -14.98
N GLU A 23 13.20 -11.60 -14.76
CA GLU A 23 13.36 -10.29 -14.13
C GLU A 23 13.07 -10.34 -12.64
N LYS A 24 13.78 -9.51 -11.85
CA LYS A 24 13.58 -9.39 -10.39
C LYS A 24 12.20 -8.81 -10.10
N PRO A 25 11.31 -9.54 -9.41
CA PRO A 25 10.05 -8.97 -8.97
C PRO A 25 10.24 -8.36 -7.59
N HIS A 26 10.35 -7.03 -7.54
CA HIS A 26 10.36 -6.33 -6.26
C HIS A 26 8.94 -6.30 -5.71
N THR A 27 8.76 -6.86 -4.51
CA THR A 27 7.44 -6.96 -3.89
C THR A 27 6.96 -5.64 -3.27
N MET A 28 7.89 -4.69 -3.10
CA MET A 28 7.64 -3.31 -2.69
C MET A 28 8.57 -2.37 -3.46
N PRO A 29 8.16 -1.11 -3.71
CA PRO A 29 9.02 -0.17 -4.42
C PRO A 29 10.36 0.06 -3.72
N ARG A 30 11.48 -0.19 -4.42
CA ARG A 30 12.84 0.03 -3.88
C ARG A 30 13.08 1.45 -3.37
N SER A 31 12.42 2.44 -3.98
CA SER A 31 12.50 3.83 -3.52
C SER A 31 11.96 4.06 -2.11
N LEU A 32 11.18 3.12 -1.58
CA LEU A 32 10.76 3.11 -0.18
C LEU A 32 11.81 2.48 0.76
N GLY A 33 12.93 1.98 0.23
CA GLY A 33 14.01 1.34 0.97
C GLY A 33 13.90 -0.19 1.09
N SER A 34 12.96 -0.82 0.38
CA SER A 34 12.82 -2.27 0.38
C SER A 34 13.79 -2.92 -0.59
N GLU A 35 14.45 -3.99 -0.16
CA GLU A 35 15.22 -4.90 -1.00
C GLU A 35 14.53 -6.27 -1.13
N SER A 36 13.23 -6.33 -0.81
CA SER A 36 12.45 -7.56 -0.89
C SER A 36 12.25 -7.98 -2.35
N ILE A 37 12.57 -9.24 -2.63
CA ILE A 37 12.43 -9.87 -3.94
C ILE A 37 11.51 -11.09 -3.81
N GLY A 38 10.50 -11.17 -4.66
CA GLY A 38 9.57 -12.27 -4.74
C GLY A 38 9.99 -13.34 -5.77
N PHE A 39 9.06 -14.22 -6.08
CA PHE A 39 9.18 -15.21 -7.15
C PHE A 39 7.79 -15.52 -7.71
N ASP A 40 7.74 -16.22 -8.85
CA ASP A 40 6.51 -16.58 -9.56
C ASP A 40 5.66 -15.36 -10.00
N ILE A 41 6.32 -14.22 -10.29
CA ILE A 41 5.71 -13.08 -10.97
C ILE A 41 6.30 -13.01 -12.38
N CYS A 42 5.49 -13.19 -13.42
CA CYS A 42 6.02 -13.13 -14.77
C CYS A 42 6.43 -11.71 -15.17
N ASN A 43 7.38 -11.58 -16.10
CA ASN A 43 7.91 -10.28 -16.55
C ASN A 43 6.77 -9.32 -16.99
N ASP A 44 5.74 -9.81 -17.68
CA ASP A 44 4.59 -8.99 -18.09
C ASP A 44 3.83 -8.39 -16.89
N CYS A 45 3.64 -9.17 -15.82
CA CYS A 45 2.97 -8.67 -14.62
C CYS A 45 3.91 -7.78 -13.81
N ASN A 46 5.19 -8.14 -13.70
CA ASN A 46 6.22 -7.36 -13.04
C ASN A 46 6.30 -5.94 -13.65
N HIS A 47 6.39 -5.85 -14.97
CA HIS A 47 6.41 -4.57 -15.67
C HIS A 47 5.09 -3.79 -15.60
N TYR A 48 3.96 -4.48 -15.55
CA TYR A 48 2.64 -3.85 -15.55
C TYR A 48 2.47 -2.87 -14.37
N PHE A 49 2.90 -3.26 -13.16
CA PHE A 49 2.69 -2.45 -11.96
C PHE A 49 3.56 -1.17 -11.94
N GLY A 50 4.72 -1.21 -12.61
CA GLY A 50 5.64 -0.09 -12.77
C GLY A 50 5.35 0.85 -13.95
N GLN A 51 4.37 0.53 -14.82
CA GLN A 51 4.06 1.31 -16.02
C GLN A 51 2.71 2.07 -15.92
N PRO A 52 2.51 3.14 -16.72
CA PRO A 52 1.21 3.80 -16.81
C PRO A 52 0.11 2.80 -17.19
N ASP A 53 -0.88 2.67 -16.32
CA ASP A 53 -1.94 1.70 -16.53
C ASP A 53 -2.98 2.21 -17.51
N LYS A 54 -3.04 1.55 -18.67
CA LYS A 54 -4.01 1.83 -19.74
C LYS A 54 -5.46 1.63 -19.33
N LEU A 55 -5.72 0.90 -18.23
CA LEU A 55 -7.06 0.68 -17.67
C LEU A 55 -7.51 1.80 -16.72
N SER A 56 -6.66 2.79 -16.44
CA SER A 56 -6.97 3.94 -15.59
C SER A 56 -7.00 5.24 -16.39
N VAL A 57 -7.87 6.18 -16.00
CA VAL A 57 -7.96 7.50 -16.63
C VAL A 57 -7.99 8.59 -15.54
N PRO A 58 -6.97 9.47 -15.47
CA PRO A 58 -5.74 9.46 -16.27
C PRO A 58 -4.90 8.19 -16.03
N GLN A 59 -4.02 7.86 -16.99
CA GLN A 59 -3.16 6.68 -16.90
C GLN A 59 -2.10 6.90 -15.81
N LEU A 60 -2.31 6.29 -14.65
CA LEU A 60 -1.41 6.35 -13.51
C LEU A 60 -0.76 4.99 -13.27
N CYS A 61 0.52 5.02 -12.90
CA CYS A 61 1.28 3.82 -12.52
C CYS A 61 0.94 3.42 -11.08
N ILE A 62 0.71 2.14 -10.84
CA ILE A 62 0.26 1.58 -9.56
C ILE A 62 1.35 1.75 -8.49
N GLU A 63 2.57 1.29 -8.79
CA GLU A 63 3.71 1.42 -7.87
C GLU A 63 4.04 2.89 -7.56
N VAL A 64 3.88 3.78 -8.55
CA VAL A 64 4.10 5.22 -8.35
C VAL A 64 3.10 5.79 -7.36
N CYS A 65 1.81 5.46 -7.45
CA CYS A 65 0.81 5.93 -6.49
C CYS A 65 1.13 5.48 -5.05
N VAL A 66 1.57 4.22 -4.87
CA VAL A 66 2.02 3.69 -3.58
C VAL A 66 3.26 4.45 -3.08
N LYS A 67 4.28 4.59 -3.95
CA LYS A 67 5.52 5.29 -3.66
C LYS A 67 5.29 6.73 -3.23
N GLU A 68 4.36 7.43 -3.85
CA GLU A 68 4.11 8.85 -3.58
C GLU A 68 3.49 9.06 -2.20
N VAL A 69 2.60 8.17 -1.77
CA VAL A 69 1.95 8.22 -0.45
C VAL A 69 2.94 7.82 0.64
N PHE A 70 3.53 6.64 0.52
CA PHE A 70 4.43 6.11 1.54
C PHE A 70 5.77 6.86 1.55
N GLY A 71 6.29 7.28 0.39
CA GLY A 71 7.51 8.07 0.30
C GLY A 71 7.38 9.43 0.99
N MET A 72 6.20 10.07 0.90
CA MET A 72 5.89 11.28 1.65
C MET A 72 5.95 11.03 3.16
N ILE A 73 5.24 10.00 3.64
CA ILE A 73 5.21 9.63 5.06
C ILE A 73 6.63 9.38 5.57
N LYS A 74 7.40 8.54 4.87
CA LYS A 74 8.79 8.22 5.23
C LYS A 74 9.66 9.47 5.30
N HIS A 75 9.57 10.32 4.28
CA HIS A 75 10.35 11.55 4.22
C HIS A 75 10.05 12.46 5.42
N LEU A 76 8.78 12.70 5.71
CA LEU A 76 8.35 13.55 6.81
C LEU A 76 8.72 12.98 8.19
N LEU A 77 8.64 11.66 8.37
CA LEU A 77 9.11 11.00 9.59
C LEU A 77 10.63 11.12 9.79
N ASN A 78 11.42 11.01 8.73
CA ASN A 78 12.86 11.21 8.82
C ASN A 78 13.21 12.68 9.11
N THR A 79 12.52 13.62 8.45
CA THR A 79 12.69 15.06 8.69
C THR A 79 12.30 15.45 10.12
N SER A 80 11.27 14.84 10.70
CA SER A 80 10.88 15.09 12.10
C SER A 80 11.86 14.51 13.11
N ARG A 81 12.59 13.44 12.75
CA ARG A 81 13.66 12.84 13.56
C ARG A 81 15.01 13.56 13.42
N SER A 82 15.27 14.21 12.28
CA SER A 82 16.55 14.89 12.00
C SER A 82 16.37 16.09 11.07
N GLU A 83 16.65 17.29 11.58
CA GLU A 83 16.63 18.52 10.76
C GLU A 83 17.72 18.50 9.68
N GLU A 84 18.89 17.90 9.97
CA GLU A 84 19.96 17.72 8.99
C GLU A 84 19.47 16.87 7.80
N TYR A 85 18.72 15.80 8.06
CA TYR A 85 18.11 15.00 7.01
C TYR A 85 17.22 15.86 6.12
N GLY A 86 16.34 16.69 6.71
CA GLY A 86 15.43 17.57 5.96
C GLY A 86 16.15 18.61 5.09
N ARG A 87 17.30 19.13 5.54
CA ARG A 87 18.12 20.07 4.77
C ARG A 87 18.86 19.39 3.62
N ASN A 88 19.39 18.19 3.84
CA ASN A 88 20.26 17.49 2.89
C ASN A 88 19.49 16.60 1.90
N ASN A 89 18.25 16.21 2.21
CA ASN A 89 17.46 15.30 1.39
C ASN A 89 16.23 16.02 0.84
N ARG A 90 16.24 16.30 -0.47
CA ARG A 90 15.05 16.84 -1.15
C ARG A 90 14.11 15.71 -1.56
N MET A 91 12.87 15.77 -1.11
CA MET A 91 11.84 14.86 -1.58
C MET A 91 11.49 15.16 -3.04
N ARG A 92 11.68 14.15 -3.90
CA ARG A 92 11.19 14.18 -5.29
C ARG A 92 9.86 13.45 -5.34
N SER A 93 8.82 14.17 -5.75
CA SER A 93 7.48 13.64 -5.93
C SER A 93 6.94 14.05 -7.29
N ILE A 94 6.20 13.16 -7.93
CA ILE A 94 5.51 13.40 -9.20
C ILE A 94 4.28 14.27 -8.95
N PHE A 95 3.49 13.94 -7.93
CA PHE A 95 2.17 14.54 -7.70
C PHE A 95 2.16 15.71 -6.71
N PHE A 96 3.17 15.77 -5.84
CA PHE A 96 3.26 16.72 -4.75
C PHE A 96 4.51 17.59 -4.86
N GLU A 97 4.39 18.81 -4.35
CA GLU A 97 5.49 19.73 -4.11
C GLU A 97 5.62 19.90 -2.59
N TYR A 98 6.79 19.57 -2.05
CA TYR A 98 7.13 19.80 -0.65
C TYR A 98 8.10 20.97 -0.52
N ARG A 99 7.69 21.98 0.25
CA ARG A 99 8.50 23.15 0.57
C ARG A 99 8.89 23.11 2.03
N HIS A 100 10.05 22.54 2.33
CA HIS A 100 10.55 22.39 3.70
C HIS A 100 10.55 23.72 4.49
N SER A 101 11.05 24.81 3.87
CA SER A 101 11.12 26.14 4.51
C SER A 101 9.75 26.74 4.86
N GLU A 102 8.72 26.43 4.06
CA GLU A 102 7.34 26.87 4.31
C GLU A 102 6.53 25.83 5.07
N SER A 103 7.10 24.64 5.28
CA SER A 103 6.42 23.43 5.78
C SER A 103 5.20 23.00 4.93
N LYS A 104 4.99 23.56 3.74
CA LYS A 104 3.80 23.27 2.91
C LYS A 104 3.96 22.07 2.00
N ILE A 105 2.90 21.26 1.91
CA ILE A 105 2.71 20.25 0.85
C ILE A 105 1.55 20.68 -0.03
N LYS A 106 1.81 20.82 -1.33
CA LYS A 106 0.80 21.13 -2.33
C LYS A 106 0.71 20.01 -3.35
N ILE A 107 -0.50 19.64 -3.76
CA ILE A 107 -0.69 18.88 -5.00
C ILE A 107 -0.29 19.81 -6.14
N LYS A 108 0.58 19.34 -7.04
CA LYS A 108 1.00 20.17 -8.19
C LYS A 108 -0.20 20.56 -9.02
N SER A 109 -0.20 21.78 -9.55
CA SER A 109 -1.32 22.37 -10.29
C SER A 109 -1.83 21.49 -11.44
N SER A 110 -0.96 20.70 -12.07
CA SER A 110 -1.30 19.71 -13.10
C SER A 110 -2.28 18.62 -12.63
N PHE A 111 -2.44 18.44 -11.32
CA PHE A 111 -3.28 17.40 -10.70
C PHE A 111 -4.36 17.96 -9.75
N GLN A 112 -4.24 19.23 -9.35
CA GLN A 112 -4.91 19.82 -8.18
C GLN A 112 -6.44 19.95 -8.29
N TYR A 113 -7.00 19.99 -9.50
CA TYR A 113 -8.45 20.21 -9.74
C TYR A 113 -9.12 19.10 -10.54
N ASN A 114 -8.51 17.92 -10.61
CA ASN A 114 -9.02 16.82 -11.41
C ASN A 114 -9.62 15.73 -10.52
N HIS A 115 -10.95 15.76 -10.33
CA HIS A 115 -11.66 14.70 -9.60
C HIS A 115 -11.38 13.30 -10.18
N LYS A 116 -11.21 13.18 -11.50
CA LYS A 116 -10.83 11.91 -12.14
C LYS A 116 -9.43 11.48 -11.72
N PHE A 117 -8.49 12.41 -11.57
CA PHE A 117 -7.16 12.12 -11.04
C PHE A 117 -7.22 11.60 -9.60
N LEU A 118 -7.95 12.28 -8.70
CA LEU A 118 -8.04 11.83 -7.30
C LEU A 118 -8.67 10.44 -7.18
N HIS A 119 -9.72 10.18 -7.97
CA HIS A 119 -10.35 8.87 -8.05
C HIS A 119 -9.36 7.81 -8.59
N ALA A 120 -8.71 8.08 -9.72
CA ALA A 120 -7.73 7.17 -10.33
C ALA A 120 -6.56 6.91 -9.38
N PHE A 121 -6.01 7.94 -8.74
CA PHE A 121 -4.94 7.82 -7.77
C PHE A 121 -5.38 6.89 -6.64
N THR A 122 -6.54 7.16 -6.04
CA THR A 122 -7.04 6.36 -4.91
C THR A 122 -7.19 4.90 -5.29
N ASN A 123 -7.75 4.63 -6.48
CA ASN A 123 -7.89 3.27 -6.97
C ASN A 123 -6.52 2.59 -7.23
N GLN A 124 -5.59 3.28 -7.89
CA GLN A 124 -4.24 2.73 -8.13
C GLN A 124 -3.48 2.49 -6.82
N PHE A 125 -3.61 3.38 -5.84
CA PHE A 125 -3.04 3.19 -4.52
C PHE A 125 -3.58 1.92 -3.84
N LYS A 126 -4.91 1.73 -3.82
CA LYS A 126 -5.54 0.51 -3.28
C LYS A 126 -5.03 -0.74 -4.00
N ARG A 127 -5.00 -0.73 -5.33
CA ARG A 127 -4.50 -1.85 -6.15
C ARG A 127 -3.04 -2.19 -5.82
N GLY A 128 -2.21 -1.18 -5.58
CA GLY A 128 -0.83 -1.38 -5.15
C GLY A 128 -0.71 -1.98 -3.74
N LEU A 129 -1.62 -1.67 -2.80
CA LEU A 129 -1.65 -2.37 -1.50
C LEU A 129 -1.93 -3.87 -1.67
N TYR A 130 -2.89 -4.21 -2.54
CA TYR A 130 -3.26 -5.58 -2.84
C TYR A 130 -2.19 -6.34 -3.63
N GLU A 131 -1.50 -5.66 -4.54
CA GLU A 131 -0.33 -6.17 -5.24
C GLU A 131 0.77 -6.54 -4.24
N MET A 132 1.22 -5.58 -3.41
CA MET A 132 2.27 -5.82 -2.42
C MET A 132 1.89 -6.93 -1.45
N PHE A 133 0.63 -6.96 -0.97
CA PHE A 133 0.12 -8.03 -0.11
C PHE A 133 0.27 -9.40 -0.77
N LEU A 134 -0.22 -9.58 -2.00
CA LEU A 134 -0.25 -10.90 -2.62
C LEU A 134 1.16 -11.41 -2.96
N GLN A 135 2.05 -10.51 -3.40
CA GLN A 135 3.46 -10.85 -3.65
C GLN A 135 4.17 -11.27 -2.35
N GLU A 136 4.03 -10.48 -1.28
CA GLU A 136 4.64 -10.78 0.01
C GLU A 136 4.06 -12.04 0.65
N TYR A 137 2.74 -12.23 0.60
CA TYR A 137 2.08 -13.44 1.08
C TYR A 137 2.59 -14.67 0.32
N HIS A 138 2.72 -14.59 -1.01
CA HIS A 138 3.26 -15.69 -1.81
C HIS A 138 4.73 -15.98 -1.48
N LYS A 139 5.54 -14.93 -1.30
CA LYS A 139 6.95 -15.07 -0.91
C LYS A 139 7.11 -15.84 0.40
N VAL A 140 6.25 -15.56 1.39
CA VAL A 140 6.31 -16.19 2.72
C VAL A 140 5.70 -17.60 2.72
N THR A 141 4.55 -17.78 2.06
CA THR A 141 3.74 -19.01 2.22
C THR A 141 3.76 -19.94 1.01
N GLN A 142 4.19 -19.45 -0.15
CA GLN A 142 4.02 -20.08 -1.47
C GLN A 142 2.55 -20.35 -1.88
N ASN A 143 1.58 -19.86 -1.10
CA ASN A 143 0.16 -20.14 -1.29
C ASN A 143 -0.58 -19.01 -2.01
N GLY A 144 0.13 -17.98 -2.47
CA GLY A 144 -0.45 -16.91 -3.29
C GLY A 144 -1.03 -17.34 -4.64
N LEU A 145 -1.03 -18.64 -5.00
CA LEU A 145 -1.74 -19.20 -6.16
C LEU A 145 -3.14 -19.73 -5.84
N ASP A 146 -3.54 -19.73 -4.57
CA ASP A 146 -4.83 -20.21 -4.10
C ASP A 146 -5.99 -19.40 -4.72
N THR A 147 -7.11 -20.05 -5.01
CA THR A 147 -8.28 -19.47 -5.69
C THR A 147 -8.99 -18.45 -4.80
N LYS A 148 -8.82 -18.52 -3.47
CA LYS A 148 -9.32 -17.51 -2.53
C LYS A 148 -8.80 -16.09 -2.79
N PHE A 149 -7.70 -15.95 -3.55
CA PHE A 149 -7.13 -14.68 -3.96
C PHE A 149 -7.51 -14.24 -5.39
N ASN A 150 -8.46 -14.90 -6.07
CA ASN A 150 -8.85 -14.54 -7.44
C ASN A 150 -9.36 -13.10 -7.54
N GLU A 151 -10.18 -12.66 -6.59
CA GLU A 151 -10.68 -11.28 -6.57
C GLU A 151 -9.53 -10.27 -6.47
N ILE A 152 -8.50 -10.56 -5.68
CA ILE A 152 -7.29 -9.72 -5.62
C ILE A 152 -6.61 -9.65 -6.99
N ARG A 153 -6.48 -10.78 -7.70
CA ARG A 153 -5.85 -10.79 -9.03
C ARG A 153 -6.65 -9.96 -10.02
N GLU A 154 -7.97 -10.16 -10.06
CA GLU A 154 -8.91 -9.39 -10.88
C GLU A 154 -8.79 -7.90 -10.62
N TYR A 155 -8.75 -7.50 -9.35
CA TYR A 155 -8.67 -6.09 -8.96
C TYR A 155 -7.27 -5.50 -9.19
N ALA A 156 -6.23 -6.07 -8.59
CA ALA A 156 -4.88 -5.55 -8.64
C ALA A 156 -4.32 -5.56 -10.08
N ARG A 157 -4.48 -6.66 -10.83
CA ARG A 157 -3.88 -6.81 -12.18
C ARG A 157 -4.78 -6.35 -13.30
N PHE A 158 -6.09 -6.57 -13.22
CA PHE A 158 -7.01 -6.34 -14.34
C PHE A 158 -8.00 -5.19 -14.10
N ASN A 159 -7.88 -4.49 -12.97
CA ASN A 159 -8.77 -3.37 -12.59
C ASN A 159 -10.25 -3.76 -12.63
N GLN A 160 -10.57 -5.01 -12.27
CA GLN A 160 -11.93 -5.54 -12.23
C GLN A 160 -12.45 -5.59 -10.79
N GLY A 161 -13.70 -5.17 -10.60
CA GLY A 161 -14.27 -5.01 -9.27
C GLY A 161 -13.73 -3.78 -8.52
N ASN A 162 -13.97 -3.74 -7.21
CA ASN A 162 -13.49 -2.68 -6.32
C ASN A 162 -13.42 -3.26 -4.91
N ILE A 163 -12.23 -3.70 -4.50
CA ILE A 163 -12.04 -4.26 -3.16
C ILE A 163 -11.83 -3.11 -2.17
N PRO A 164 -12.62 -3.01 -1.10
CA PRO A 164 -12.50 -1.91 -0.15
C PRO A 164 -11.16 -1.98 0.59
N VAL A 165 -10.70 -0.81 1.05
CA VAL A 165 -9.57 -0.70 1.96
C VAL A 165 -10.05 0.16 3.11
N TYR A 166 -9.85 -0.30 4.34
CA TYR A 166 -10.21 0.47 5.52
C TYR A 166 -8.97 1.06 6.15
N TYR A 167 -9.07 2.27 6.66
CA TYR A 167 -7.96 3.03 7.23
C TYR A 167 -8.29 3.46 8.65
N MET A 168 -7.38 3.17 9.58
CA MET A 168 -7.46 3.65 10.95
C MET A 168 -6.89 5.07 11.03
N GLN A 169 -7.75 6.03 11.30
CA GLN A 169 -7.36 7.44 11.36
C GLN A 169 -6.55 7.72 12.62
N ASN A 170 -5.32 8.18 12.42
CA ASN A 170 -4.45 8.61 13.50
C ASN A 170 -4.92 9.94 14.13
N ASN A 171 -4.68 10.12 15.43
CA ASN A 171 -5.00 11.32 16.21
C ASN A 171 -3.76 12.18 16.54
N GLY A 172 -2.70 12.07 15.73
CA GLY A 172 -1.44 12.81 15.91
C GLY A 172 -0.38 12.09 16.75
N VAL A 173 -0.61 10.83 17.10
CA VAL A 173 0.33 9.98 17.84
C VAL A 173 0.67 8.77 16.97
N PHE A 174 1.90 8.71 16.47
CA PHE A 174 2.34 7.65 15.57
C PHE A 174 3.19 6.62 16.32
N LEU A 175 2.69 5.38 16.39
CA LEU A 175 3.46 4.24 16.85
C LEU A 175 4.36 3.76 15.71
N LEU A 176 5.67 3.89 15.89
CA LEU A 176 6.67 3.57 14.87
C LEU A 176 7.57 2.43 15.35
N GLU A 177 8.01 1.61 14.41
CA GLU A 177 9.16 0.73 14.61
C GLU A 177 10.44 1.59 14.77
N ASP A 178 11.44 1.04 15.47
CA ASP A 178 12.73 1.72 15.67
C ASP A 178 13.39 2.01 14.32
N ASP A 179 13.48 0.98 13.48
CA ASP A 179 13.99 1.06 12.11
C ASP A 179 12.86 1.28 11.09
N ILE A 180 12.74 2.51 10.60
CA ILE A 180 11.80 2.87 9.53
C ILE A 180 12.45 2.84 8.13
N SER A 181 13.72 2.41 8.03
CA SER A 181 14.47 2.45 6.77
C SER A 181 13.98 1.40 5.76
N ASN A 182 13.53 0.24 6.24
CA ASN A 182 13.11 -0.88 5.40
C ASN A 182 11.64 -1.25 5.67
N PRO A 183 10.71 -0.94 4.75
CA PRO A 183 9.31 -1.28 4.93
C PRO A 183 9.08 -2.78 4.78
N ARG A 184 8.21 -3.35 5.61
CA ARG A 184 7.95 -4.80 5.65
C ARG A 184 6.47 -5.10 5.80
N PHE A 185 6.04 -6.21 5.19
CA PHE A 185 4.76 -6.84 5.48
C PHE A 185 5.03 -7.95 6.50
N ASN A 186 4.40 -7.85 7.66
CA ASN A 186 4.59 -8.79 8.76
C ASN A 186 3.50 -9.86 8.71
N PHE A 187 3.92 -11.12 8.57
CA PHE A 187 3.03 -12.28 8.59
C PHE A 187 3.30 -13.12 9.83
N SER A 188 2.66 -12.76 10.94
CA SER A 188 2.63 -13.59 12.15
C SER A 188 1.57 -14.68 12.05
N GLU A 189 1.65 -15.66 12.93
CA GLU A 189 0.61 -16.69 13.10
C GLU A 189 -0.77 -16.06 13.33
N SER A 190 -0.85 -14.99 14.13
CA SER A 190 -2.11 -14.26 14.34
C SER A 190 -2.65 -13.59 13.07
N GLN A 191 -1.79 -13.11 12.16
CA GLN A 191 -2.21 -12.57 10.87
C GLN A 191 -2.76 -13.68 9.98
N PHE A 192 -2.10 -14.84 9.91
CA PHE A 192 -2.62 -15.98 9.15
C PHE A 192 -3.99 -16.44 9.66
N GLN A 193 -4.13 -16.58 10.98
CA GLN A 193 -5.42 -16.90 11.60
C GLN A 193 -6.49 -15.84 11.30
N THR A 194 -6.11 -14.57 11.23
CA THR A 194 -7.03 -13.49 10.87
C THR A 194 -7.50 -13.60 9.41
N ILE A 195 -6.59 -13.91 8.50
CA ILE A 195 -6.92 -14.17 7.08
C ILE A 195 -7.87 -15.36 6.96
N ASP A 196 -7.63 -16.46 7.68
CA ASP A 196 -8.44 -17.67 7.54
C ASP A 196 -9.80 -17.55 8.25
N ASN A 197 -9.86 -16.89 9.41
CA ASN A 197 -11.09 -16.73 10.20
C ASN A 197 -11.97 -15.57 9.73
N TYR A 198 -11.37 -14.51 9.21
CA TYR A 198 -12.07 -13.27 8.85
C TYR A 198 -11.81 -12.80 7.43
N GLY A 199 -10.80 -13.31 6.72
CA GLY A 199 -10.49 -12.84 5.37
C GLY A 199 -9.84 -11.46 5.33
N PHE A 200 -9.35 -10.96 6.46
CA PHE A 200 -8.67 -9.68 6.55
C PHE A 200 -7.16 -9.85 6.75
N TYR A 201 -6.40 -8.91 6.20
CA TYR A 201 -5.01 -8.69 6.57
C TYR A 201 -4.86 -7.27 7.09
N THR A 202 -4.18 -7.10 8.24
CA THR A 202 -3.92 -5.80 8.82
C THR A 202 -2.50 -5.38 8.46
N LEU A 203 -2.39 -4.41 7.54
CA LEU A 203 -1.12 -3.78 7.18
C LEU A 203 -0.82 -2.65 8.15
N MET A 204 0.27 -2.78 8.92
CA MET A 204 0.85 -1.68 9.67
C MET A 204 2.13 -1.24 8.98
N LEU A 205 2.21 0.03 8.58
CA LEU A 205 3.42 0.58 7.98
C LEU A 205 3.62 2.03 8.43
N TRP A 206 4.73 2.29 9.12
CA TRP A 206 5.11 3.63 9.61
C TRP A 206 3.97 4.34 10.37
N GLY A 207 3.34 3.62 11.29
CA GLY A 207 2.25 4.12 12.13
C GLY A 207 0.91 4.30 11.43
N GLN A 208 0.84 3.97 10.13
CA GLN A 208 -0.43 3.85 9.39
C GLN A 208 -0.95 2.42 9.54
N ILE A 209 -2.26 2.27 9.74
CA ILE A 209 -2.93 0.97 9.80
C ILE A 209 -4.02 0.90 8.74
N PHE A 210 -3.91 -0.10 7.87
CA PHE A 210 -4.89 -0.45 6.86
C PHE A 210 -5.43 -1.86 7.08
N PHE A 211 -6.72 -2.05 6.84
CA PHE A 211 -7.34 -3.38 6.80
C PHE A 211 -7.72 -3.69 5.36
N LEU A 212 -7.16 -4.78 4.83
CA LEU A 212 -7.36 -5.25 3.47
C LEU A 212 -8.30 -6.46 3.49
N GLU A 213 -9.29 -6.47 2.60
CA GLU A 213 -10.13 -7.65 2.35
C GLU A 213 -9.40 -8.57 1.39
N VAL A 214 -8.78 -9.62 1.92
CA VAL A 214 -7.88 -10.47 1.14
C VAL A 214 -8.50 -11.81 0.73
N THR A 215 -9.65 -12.17 1.31
CA THR A 215 -10.45 -13.32 0.84
C THR A 215 -11.94 -12.98 0.86
N PRO A 216 -12.79 -13.71 0.10
CA PRO A 216 -14.23 -13.48 0.06
C PRO A 216 -14.91 -13.55 1.44
N ARG A 217 -14.29 -14.23 2.41
CA ARG A 217 -14.78 -14.34 3.79
C ARG A 217 -14.93 -12.99 4.48
N ALA A 218 -14.12 -11.99 4.08
CA ALA A 218 -14.21 -10.64 4.59
C ALA A 218 -15.62 -10.06 4.47
N ARG A 219 -16.32 -10.31 3.35
CA ARG A 219 -17.68 -9.80 3.13
C ARG A 219 -18.69 -10.29 4.17
N LEU A 220 -18.53 -11.52 4.67
CA LEU A 220 -19.44 -12.14 5.63
C LEU A 220 -19.24 -11.62 7.06
N CYS A 221 -18.02 -11.21 7.40
CA CYS A 221 -17.68 -10.82 8.77
C CYS A 221 -17.23 -9.36 8.92
N ARG A 222 -17.17 -8.59 7.81
CA ARG A 222 -16.71 -7.20 7.73
C ARG A 222 -17.16 -6.36 8.91
N ASN A 223 -18.46 -6.26 9.12
CA ASN A 223 -19.02 -5.38 10.15
C ASN A 223 -18.60 -5.79 11.56
N VAL A 224 -18.52 -7.10 11.84
CA VAL A 224 -18.14 -7.61 13.16
C VAL A 224 -16.64 -7.44 13.38
N TYR A 225 -15.82 -7.89 12.42
CA TYR A 225 -14.36 -7.81 12.50
C TYR A 225 -13.88 -6.37 12.64
N LEU A 226 -14.29 -5.48 11.71
CA LEU A 226 -13.85 -4.09 11.71
C LEU A 226 -14.33 -3.32 12.94
N ARG A 227 -15.55 -3.58 13.43
CA ARG A 227 -16.04 -2.97 14.67
C ARG A 227 -15.18 -3.40 15.86
N ASN A 228 -14.88 -4.69 15.98
CA ASN A 228 -14.08 -5.21 17.08
C ASN A 228 -12.65 -4.64 17.05
N GLU A 229 -11.99 -4.63 15.89
CA GLU A 229 -10.65 -4.07 15.75
C GLU A 229 -10.63 -2.56 15.98
N ALA A 230 -11.63 -1.83 15.47
CA ALA A 230 -11.78 -0.41 15.74
C ALA A 230 -11.95 -0.13 17.24
N SER A 231 -12.83 -0.86 17.94
CA SER A 231 -13.03 -0.67 19.37
C SER A 231 -11.75 -0.93 20.17
N LYS A 232 -10.98 -1.97 19.83
CA LYS A 232 -9.70 -2.27 20.49
C LYS A 232 -8.64 -1.19 20.28
N LEU A 233 -8.48 -0.74 19.03
CA LEU A 233 -7.40 0.20 18.68
C LEU A 233 -7.74 1.64 19.06
N ILE A 234 -8.99 2.07 18.88
CA ILE A 234 -9.42 3.42 19.25
C ILE A 234 -9.34 3.57 20.77
N GLY A 235 -9.88 2.63 21.55
CA GLY A 235 -9.83 2.67 23.01
C GLY A 235 -10.28 4.03 23.56
N THR A 236 -9.35 4.77 24.15
CA THR A 236 -9.57 6.12 24.71
C THR A 236 -9.63 7.24 23.67
N GLY A 237 -9.30 6.96 22.41
CA GLY A 237 -9.16 7.96 21.35
C GLY A 237 -7.79 8.64 21.31
N PHE A 238 -6.84 8.25 22.18
CA PHE A 238 -5.54 8.92 22.28
C PHE A 238 -4.70 8.76 21.01
N ILE A 239 -4.61 7.54 20.47
CA ILE A 239 -3.77 7.23 19.30
C ILE A 239 -4.59 7.29 18.01
N PHE A 240 -5.78 6.68 18.02
CA PHE A 240 -6.65 6.57 16.85
C PHE A 240 -8.02 7.16 17.16
N LYS A 241 -8.61 7.85 16.19
CA LYS A 241 -9.88 8.57 16.36
C LYS A 241 -11.06 7.96 15.62
N GLY A 242 -10.82 7.04 14.69
CA GLY A 242 -11.88 6.47 13.87
C GLY A 242 -11.39 5.49 12.83
N LEU A 243 -12.29 4.62 12.38
CA LEU A 243 -12.09 3.72 11.26
C LEU A 243 -12.99 4.19 10.11
N ILE A 244 -12.42 4.31 8.92
CA ILE A 244 -13.17 4.69 7.71
C ILE A 244 -12.85 3.74 6.56
N GLU A 245 -13.78 3.61 5.62
CA GLU A 245 -13.44 3.09 4.29
C GLU A 245 -12.72 4.19 3.50
N LEU A 246 -11.58 3.86 2.91
CA LEU A 246 -10.79 4.77 2.10
C LEU A 246 -11.55 5.09 0.80
N GLN A 247 -12.13 6.29 0.69
CA GLN A 247 -12.84 6.72 -0.53
C GLN A 247 -11.98 7.62 -1.41
N ARG A 248 -11.10 8.41 -0.78
CA ARG A 248 -10.18 9.33 -1.42
C ARG A 248 -8.81 9.21 -0.77
N ILE A 249 -7.75 9.43 -1.55
CA ILE A 249 -6.39 9.40 -1.02
C ILE A 249 -6.17 10.41 0.11
N THR A 250 -6.90 11.53 0.10
CA THR A 250 -6.87 12.58 1.13
C THR A 250 -7.52 12.17 2.44
N ASP A 251 -8.18 11.01 2.50
CA ASP A 251 -8.69 10.48 3.76
C ASP A 251 -7.53 9.91 4.63
N ILE A 252 -6.36 9.65 4.02
CA ILE A 252 -5.11 9.30 4.69
C ILE A 252 -4.36 10.60 5.02
N ASP A 253 -3.89 10.77 6.26
CA ASP A 253 -2.97 11.87 6.61
C ASP A 253 -1.52 11.53 6.20
N PHE A 254 -1.29 11.32 4.91
CA PHE A 254 0.06 11.03 4.39
C PHE A 254 0.99 12.24 4.44
N THR A 255 0.45 13.42 4.78
CA THR A 255 1.20 14.66 5.07
C THR A 255 1.58 14.81 6.54
N LEU A 256 1.17 13.88 7.41
CA LEU A 256 1.44 13.90 8.86
C LEU A 256 1.07 15.23 9.54
N ARG A 257 0.01 15.91 9.08
CA ARG A 257 -0.44 17.20 9.65
C ARG A 257 -0.90 17.04 11.09
N SER A 258 -1.48 15.89 11.42
CA SER A 258 -1.86 15.55 12.78
C SER A 258 -0.65 15.44 13.72
N LEU A 259 0.51 15.01 13.23
CA LEU A 259 1.76 14.90 14.00
C LEU A 259 2.53 16.23 14.06
N LEU A 260 2.70 16.88 12.91
CA LEU A 260 3.58 18.05 12.76
C LEU A 260 2.84 19.38 13.03
N GLY A 261 1.52 19.32 13.25
CA GLY A 261 0.65 20.45 13.53
C GLY A 261 0.30 21.27 12.28
N LYS A 262 -0.56 22.30 12.44
CA LYS A 262 -0.94 23.28 11.39
C LYS A 262 0.23 24.15 10.90
N LYS A 263 1.46 23.89 11.36
CA LYS A 263 2.66 24.57 10.87
C LYS A 263 3.16 24.00 9.54
N LEU A 264 2.49 22.99 8.96
CA LEU A 264 2.62 22.59 7.54
C LEU A 264 1.61 23.28 6.62
#